data_AF-A0ABD5Y2N0-F1
#
_entry.id   AF-A0ABD5Y2N0-F1
#
_cell.length_a   1.000
_cell.length_b   1.000
_cell.length_c   1.000
_cell.angle_alpha   90.00
_cell.angle_beta   90.00
_cell.angle_gamma   90.00
#
_symmetry.space_group_name_H-M   'P 1'
#
loop_
_entity.id
_entity.type
_entity.pdbx_description
1 polymer ?
#
loop_
_entity_poly.entity_id
_entity_poly.type
_entity_poly.pdbx_seq_one_letter_code
_entity_poly.pdbx_strand_id
1 'polypeptide(L)'
;MLEVVAHYDPVDYHKLKRLVGQRLDGEYNTEKHRSVLKNLKELNMIERPRIHEYIHITEQGWSHLGGKTPRYAADIETQDAAVCEVCATDELAESSW
;
A
#
# COMPACT_ATOMS: atom_id res chain seq x y z
N MET A 1 9.78 9.66 -2.16
CA MET A 1 8.72 9.26 -1.20
C MET A 1 7.44 8.90 -1.93
N LEU A 2 6.89 9.79 -2.77
CA LEU A 2 5.66 9.51 -3.52
C LEU A 2 5.71 8.21 -4.34
N GLU A 3 6.82 7.94 -5.02
CA GLU A 3 7.06 6.67 -5.72
C GLU A 3 7.02 5.43 -4.81
N VAL A 4 7.51 5.56 -3.57
CA VAL A 4 7.47 4.46 -2.59
C VAL A 4 6.04 4.20 -2.17
N VAL A 5 5.26 5.26 -1.96
CA VAL A 5 3.82 5.12 -1.70
C VAL A 5 3.15 4.46 -2.90
N ALA A 6 3.40 4.93 -4.13
CA ALA A 6 2.81 4.38 -5.34
C ALA A 6 3.11 2.88 -5.55
N HIS A 7 4.34 2.46 -5.26
CA HIS A 7 4.76 1.08 -5.46
C HIS A 7 4.22 0.11 -4.40
N TYR A 8 4.02 0.58 -3.16
CA TYR A 8 3.62 -0.25 -2.02
C TYR A 8 2.21 0.04 -1.53
N ASP A 9 1.40 0.67 -2.37
CA ASP A 9 0.09 1.12 -2.00
C ASP A 9 -0.92 -0.05 -1.79
N PRO A 10 -1.65 -0.11 -0.66
CA PRO A 10 -1.52 0.73 0.55
C PRO A 10 -0.27 0.44 1.37
N VAL A 11 0.43 1.49 1.83
CA VAL A 11 1.66 1.35 2.62
C VAL A 11 1.47 1.79 4.06
N ASP A 12 1.88 0.94 5.00
CA ASP A 12 1.96 1.27 6.42
C ASP A 12 3.02 2.36 6.69
N TYR A 13 2.78 3.24 7.66
CA TYR A 13 3.69 4.33 8.01
C TYR A 13 5.10 3.87 8.45
N HIS A 14 5.22 2.84 9.27
CA HIS A 14 6.50 2.25 9.68
C HIS A 14 7.24 1.62 8.50
N LYS A 15 6.50 0.92 7.63
CA LYS A 15 7.07 0.36 6.39
C LYS A 15 7.58 1.48 5.47
N LEU A 16 6.79 2.54 5.27
CA LEU A 16 7.19 3.69 4.47
C LEU A 16 8.43 4.39 5.05
N LYS A 17 8.47 4.60 6.37
CA LYS A 17 9.61 5.16 7.08
C LYS A 17 10.88 4.35 6.80
N ARG A 18 10.81 3.02 6.93
CA ARG A 18 11.94 2.12 6.70
C ARG A 18 12.43 2.18 5.25
N LEU A 19 11.51 2.09 4.29
CA LEU A 19 11.84 2.08 2.85
C LEU A 19 12.44 3.42 2.37
N VAL A 20 11.89 4.54 2.85
CA VAL A 20 12.46 5.86 2.55
C VAL A 20 13.82 6.02 3.21
N GLY A 21 13.99 5.53 4.45
CA GLY A 21 15.28 5.53 5.13
C GLY A 21 16.36 4.74 4.39
N GLN A 22 16.03 3.54 3.91
CA GLN A 22 16.94 2.70 3.12
C GLN A 22 17.36 3.38 1.81
N ARG A 23 16.47 4.11 1.14
CA ARG A 23 16.78 4.83 -0.11
C ARG A 23 17.66 6.07 0.10
N LEU A 24 17.68 6.65 1.30
CA LEU A 24 18.40 7.89 1.61
C LEU A 24 19.76 7.64 2.28
N ASP A 25 20.22 6.38 2.38
CA ASP A 25 21.55 5.96 2.84
C ASP A 25 22.09 6.73 4.08
N GLY A 26 21.24 6.93 5.09
CA GLY A 26 21.62 7.61 6.34
C GLY A 26 21.32 9.11 6.43
N GLU A 27 20.97 9.79 5.32
CA GLU A 27 20.48 11.19 5.33
C GLU A 27 19.01 11.32 5.80
N TYR A 28 18.46 10.25 6.35
CA TYR A 28 17.08 10.21 6.79
C TYR A 28 16.87 11.15 7.98
N ASN A 29 16.04 12.17 7.77
CA ASN A 29 15.57 13.06 8.84
C ASN A 29 14.06 12.86 9.08
N THR A 30 13.68 12.60 10.34
CA THR A 30 12.29 12.33 10.72
C THR A 30 11.38 13.56 10.54
N GLU A 31 11.86 14.76 10.83
CA GLU A 31 11.09 16.00 10.65
C GLU A 31 10.87 16.27 9.16
N LYS A 32 11.91 16.10 8.34
CA LYS A 32 11.82 16.20 6.88
C LYS A 32 10.81 15.20 6.33
N HIS A 33 10.83 13.95 6.81
CA HIS A 33 9.85 12.93 6.42
C HIS A 33 8.41 13.35 6.75
N ARG A 34 8.17 13.83 7.97
CA ARG A 34 6.84 14.32 8.40
C ARG A 34 6.38 15.52 7.58
N SER A 35 7.29 16.45 7.29
CA SER A 35 7.01 17.62 6.45
C SER A 35 6.64 17.20 5.03
N VAL A 36 7.40 16.28 4.41
CA VAL A 36 7.09 15.77 3.07
C VAL A 36 5.72 15.08 3.06
N LEU A 37 5.40 14.24 4.04
CA LEU A 37 4.08 13.61 4.13
C LEU A 37 2.95 14.64 4.27
N LYS A 38 3.15 15.68 5.08
CA LYS A 38 2.17 16.76 5.23
C LYS A 38 1.95 17.48 3.90
N ASN A 39 3.03 17.85 3.21
CA ASN A 39 2.97 18.54 1.92
C ASN A 39 2.28 17.67 0.85
N LEU A 40 2.60 16.37 0.77
CA LEU A 40 1.97 15.46 -0.18
C LEU A 40 0.47 15.30 0.09
N LYS A 41 0.06 15.31 1.37
CA LYS A 41 -1.35 15.30 1.74
C LYS A 41 -2.06 16.60 1.37
N GLU A 42 -1.43 17.75 1.64
CA GLU A 42 -1.99 19.07 1.28
C GLU A 42 -2.12 19.27 -0.23
N LEU A 43 -1.20 18.69 -1.00
CA LEU A 43 -1.26 18.65 -2.47
C LEU A 43 -2.22 17.59 -3.02
N ASN A 44 -2.96 16.90 -2.15
CA ASN A 44 -3.88 15.82 -2.51
C ASN A 44 -3.22 14.71 -3.35
N MET A 45 -1.93 14.43 -3.12
CA MET A 45 -1.16 13.37 -3.79
C MET A 45 -1.25 12.04 -3.05
N ILE A 46 -1.49 12.10 -1.74
CA ILE A 46 -1.69 10.93 -0.88
C ILE A 46 -2.87 11.16 0.05
N GLU A 47 -3.50 10.07 0.46
CA GLU A 47 -4.53 10.06 1.49
C GLU A 47 -4.10 9.20 2.67
N ARG A 48 -4.46 9.64 3.88
CA ARG A 48 -4.26 8.89 5.11
C ARG A 48 -5.56 8.94 5.92
N PRO A 49 -6.39 7.88 5.86
CA PRO A 49 -7.62 7.80 6.65
C PRO A 49 -7.31 7.97 8.14
N ARG A 50 -8.18 8.65 8.89
CA ARG A 50 -7.96 8.86 10.34
C ARG A 50 -8.00 7.56 11.16
N ILE A 51 -8.60 6.51 10.60
CA ILE A 51 -8.88 5.23 11.27
C ILE A 51 -7.76 4.19 11.01
N HIS A 52 -6.95 4.38 9.97
CA HIS A 52 -5.95 3.41 9.55
C HIS A 52 -4.54 4.01 9.49
N GLU A 53 -3.53 3.20 9.79
CA GLU A 53 -2.12 3.59 9.69
C GLU A 53 -1.58 3.56 8.25
N TYR A 54 -2.41 3.11 7.31
CA TYR A 54 -2.10 3.01 5.90
C TYR A 54 -2.21 4.35 5.18
N ILE A 55 -1.26 4.56 4.28
CA ILE A 55 -1.16 5.71 3.40
C ILE A 55 -1.40 5.19 1.98
N HIS A 56 -2.32 5.85 1.27
CA HIS A 56 -2.63 5.53 -0.11
C HIS A 56 -2.21 6.66 -1.04
N ILE A 57 -1.86 6.33 -2.28
CA ILE A 57 -1.68 7.32 -3.35
C ILE A 57 -3.02 7.75 -3.94
N THR A 58 -3.29 9.04 -4.13
CA THR A 58 -4.53 9.45 -4.80
C THR A 58 -4.42 9.25 -6.32
N GLU A 59 -5.54 9.30 -7.05
CA GLU A 59 -5.52 9.36 -8.53
C GLU A 59 -4.66 10.54 -9.05
N GLN A 60 -4.69 11.67 -8.34
CA GLN A 60 -3.86 12.83 -8.67
C GLN A 60 -2.37 12.52 -8.46
N GLY A 61 -2.01 11.87 -7.35
CA GLY A 61 -0.63 11.43 -7.09
C GLY A 61 -0.14 10.43 -8.13
N TRP A 62 -1.01 9.51 -8.54
CA TRP A 62 -0.72 8.52 -9.57
C TRP A 62 -0.51 9.14 -10.95
N SER A 63 -1.41 10.02 -11.36
CA SER A 63 -1.31 10.79 -12.62
C SER A 63 -0.04 11.65 -12.65
N HIS A 64 0.34 12.25 -11.52
CA HIS A 64 1.56 13.04 -11.40
C HIS A 64 2.84 12.23 -11.67
N LEU A 65 2.84 10.93 -11.35
CA LEU A 65 3.94 10.01 -11.67
C LEU A 65 3.94 9.53 -13.13
N GLY A 66 2.99 9.99 -13.95
CA GLY A 66 2.80 9.54 -15.33
C GLY A 66 2.02 8.22 -15.43
N GLY A 67 1.32 7.82 -14.37
CA GLY A 67 0.43 6.66 -14.38
C GLY A 67 -0.72 6.86 -15.37
N LYS A 68 -0.75 6.06 -16.44
CA LYS A 68 -1.80 6.10 -17.48
C LYS A 68 -2.93 5.10 -17.24
N THR A 69 -2.67 4.06 -16.45
CA THR A 69 -3.64 3.00 -16.13
C THR A 69 -4.36 3.35 -14.83
N PRO A 70 -5.69 3.21 -14.73
CA PRO A 70 -6.41 3.44 -13.48
C PRO A 70 -5.84 2.59 -12.33
N ARG A 71 -5.76 3.19 -11.14
CA ARG A 71 -5.18 2.58 -9.92
C ARG A 71 -5.93 1.34 -9.46
N TYR A 72 -7.26 1.38 -9.54
CA TYR A 72 -8.12 0.23 -9.31
C TYR A 72 -8.70 -0.19 -10.67
N ALA A 73 -8.29 -1.35 -11.18
CA ALA A 73 -9.16 -2.07 -12.09
C ALA A 73 -10.38 -2.47 -11.25
N ALA A 74 -11.52 -1.83 -11.48
CA ALA A 74 -12.78 -2.17 -10.81
C ALA A 74 -13.21 -3.64 -11.03
N ASP A 75 -12.52 -4.35 -11.93
CA ASP A 75 -12.86 -5.68 -12.41
C ASP A 75 -11.93 -6.79 -11.90
N ILE A 76 -11.13 -6.55 -10.84
CA ILE A 76 -10.60 -7.68 -10.09
C ILE A 76 -11.72 -8.13 -9.16
N GLU A 77 -12.66 -8.88 -9.72
CA GLU A 77 -13.41 -9.85 -8.93
C GLU A 77 -12.36 -10.55 -8.06
N THR A 78 -12.47 -10.42 -6.74
CA THR A 78 -11.88 -11.38 -5.82
C THR A 78 -12.39 -12.73 -6.27
N GLN A 79 -11.66 -13.39 -7.18
CA GLN A 79 -11.84 -14.80 -7.41
C GLN A 79 -11.61 -15.39 -6.03
N ASP A 80 -12.70 -15.91 -5.44
CA ASP A 80 -12.63 -16.76 -4.27
C ASP A 80 -11.44 -17.67 -4.51
N ALA A 81 -10.41 -17.51 -3.66
CA ALA A 81 -9.17 -18.24 -3.81
C ALA A 81 -9.55 -19.69 -4.02
N ALA A 82 -9.18 -20.26 -5.18
CA ALA A 82 -9.55 -21.62 -5.53
C ALA A 82 -9.23 -22.50 -4.32
N VAL A 83 -10.25 -23.14 -3.76
CA VAL A 83 -10.11 -23.97 -2.57
C VAL A 83 -8.98 -24.94 -2.87
N CYS A 84 -7.89 -24.82 -2.10
CA CYS A 84 -6.75 -25.71 -2.26
C CYS A 84 -7.25 -27.14 -2.03
N GLU A 85 -7.24 -27.98 -3.06
CA GLU A 85 -7.74 -29.37 -2.99
C GLU A 85 -7.10 -30.15 -1.83
N VAL A 86 -5.83 -29.84 -1.52
CA VAL A 86 -5.10 -30.41 -0.38
C VAL A 86 -5.73 -29.98 0.95
N CYS A 87 -6.08 -28.71 1.11
CA CYS A 87 -6.73 -28.22 2.32
C CYS A 87 -8.17 -28.75 2.47
N ALA A 88 -8.90 -28.91 1.35
CA ALA A 88 -10.23 -29.51 1.36
C ALA A 88 -10.22 -31.01 1.75
N THR A 89 -9.13 -31.72 1.43
CA THR A 89 -8.99 -33.14 1.83
C THR A 89 -8.63 -33.29 3.30
N ASP A 90 -7.83 -32.37 3.87
CA ASP A 90 -7.53 -32.36 5.30
C ASP A 90 -8.78 -32.07 6.16
N GLU A 91 -9.65 -31.12 5.76
CA GLU A 91 -10.90 -30.84 6.49
C GLU A 91 -11.89 -32.02 6.48
N LEU A 92 -11.91 -32.83 5.41
CA LEU A 92 -12.71 -34.06 5.34
C LEU A 92 -12.16 -35.17 6.24
N ALA A 93 -10.84 -35.24 6.43
CA ALA A 93 -10.24 -36.20 7.35
C ALA A 93 -10.53 -35.84 8.82
N GLU A 94 -10.45 -34.56 9.18
CA GLU A 94 -10.69 -34.08 10.55
C GLU A 94 -12.17 -34.07 10.97
N SER A 95 -13.10 -34.01 10.02
CA SER A 95 -14.55 -34.13 10.29
C SER A 95 -15.06 -35.58 10.41
N SER A 96 -14.19 -36.57 10.18
CA SER A 96 -14.53 -38.00 10.26
C SER A 96 -14.18 -38.68 11.60
N TRP A 97 -13.78 -37.90 12.61
CA TRP A 97 -13.46 -38.36 13.97
C TRP A 97 -14.55 -38.00 14.98
#